data_AF-A0A0L6TEK6-F1
#
_entry.id   AF-A0A0L6TEK6-F1
#
_cell.length_a   1.000
_cell.length_b   1.000
_cell.length_c   1.000
_cell.angle_alpha   90.00
_cell.angle_beta   90.00
_cell.angle_gamma   90.00
#
_symmetry.space_group_name_H-M   'P 1'
#
loop_
_entity.id
_entity.type
_entity.pdbx_description
1 polymer ?
#
loop_
_entity_poly.entity_id
_entity_poly.type
_entity_poly.pdbx_seq_one_letter_code
_entity_poly.pdbx_strand_id
1 'polypeptide(L)'
;MLVTDKGQVTIPKHIRTAAGVAPGSEVTFSLEGSKIVITPVATNVREDRRAKFKVAAARLRNSYSPEFKQLGADEIMNFIRGDEPVKGTGRRGAR
;
A
#
# COMPACT_ATOMS: atom_id res chain seq x y z
N MET A 1 6.27 -29.89 -10.07
CA MET A 1 6.97 -28.86 -10.86
C MET A 1 8.36 -29.40 -11.15
N LEU A 2 8.84 -29.26 -12.39
CA LEU A 2 10.16 -29.72 -12.80
C LEU A 2 11.15 -28.55 -12.81
N VAL A 3 12.41 -28.88 -12.52
CA VAL A 3 13.52 -27.95 -12.69
C VAL A 3 14.03 -28.12 -14.13
N THR A 4 14.19 -27.02 -14.85
CA THR A 4 14.77 -27.05 -16.21
C THR A 4 16.26 -27.37 -16.16
N ASP A 5 16.88 -27.70 -17.30
CA ASP A 5 18.34 -27.94 -17.40
C ASP A 5 19.18 -26.75 -16.90
N LYS A 6 18.64 -25.53 -16.99
CA LYS A 6 19.28 -24.30 -16.50
C LYS A 6 18.98 -24.00 -15.03
N GLY A 7 18.38 -24.92 -14.29
CA GLY A 7 18.04 -24.73 -12.88
C GLY A 7 16.82 -23.83 -12.63
N GLN A 8 16.09 -23.41 -13.67
CA GLN A 8 14.89 -22.58 -13.50
C GLN A 8 13.71 -23.41 -12.95
N VAL A 9 12.93 -22.80 -12.06
CA VAL A 9 11.67 -23.35 -11.54
C VAL A 9 10.54 -22.33 -11.71
N THR A 10 9.33 -22.83 -11.98
CA THR A 10 8.15 -21.98 -12.06
C THR A 10 7.48 -21.89 -10.70
N ILE A 11 7.11 -20.68 -10.25
CA ILE A 11 6.39 -20.48 -8.98
C ILE A 11 4.88 -20.33 -9.27
N PRO A 12 3.99 -21.07 -8.59
CA PRO A 12 2.55 -20.93 -8.76
C PRO A 12 2.05 -19.50 -8.48
N LYS A 13 0.99 -19.07 -9.17
CA LYS A 13 0.43 -17.71 -9.03
C LYS A 13 0.09 -17.37 -7.57
N HIS A 14 -0.58 -18.27 -6.85
CA HIS A 14 -1.00 -18.03 -5.47
C HIS A 14 0.19 -17.80 -4.52
N ILE A 15 1.28 -18.57 -4.69
CA ILE A 15 2.52 -18.41 -3.90
C ILE A 15 3.21 -17.09 -4.25
N ARG A 16 3.32 -16.75 -5.55
CA ARG A 16 3.90 -15.46 -5.98
C ARG A 16 3.16 -14.27 -5.37
N THR A 17 1.83 -14.29 -5.39
CA THR A 17 1.01 -13.22 -4.84
C THR A 17 1.17 -13.13 -3.33
N ALA A 18 1.17 -14.26 -2.61
CA ALA A 18 1.38 -14.29 -1.17
C ALA A 18 2.79 -13.81 -0.76
N ALA A 19 3.81 -14.18 -1.53
CA ALA A 19 5.20 -13.79 -1.31
C ALA A 19 5.55 -12.38 -1.86
N GLY A 20 4.62 -11.70 -2.52
CA GLY A 20 4.86 -10.37 -3.09
C GLY A 20 5.81 -10.34 -4.29
N VAL A 21 6.07 -11.47 -4.94
CA VAL A 21 6.95 -11.57 -6.12
C VAL A 21 6.14 -11.31 -7.38
N ALA A 22 6.21 -10.09 -7.90
CA ALA A 22 5.55 -9.73 -9.15
C ALA A 22 6.42 -10.10 -10.37
N PRO A 23 5.84 -10.21 -11.58
CA PRO A 23 6.63 -10.34 -12.80
C PRO A 23 7.66 -9.20 -12.91
N GLY A 24 8.92 -9.53 -13.19
CA GLY A 24 10.01 -8.55 -13.27
C GLY A 24 10.54 -8.05 -11.92
N SER A 25 10.09 -8.61 -10.79
CA SER A 25 10.68 -8.33 -9.47
C SER A 25 12.03 -9.02 -9.30
N GLU A 26 12.97 -8.31 -8.69
CA GLU A 26 14.23 -8.89 -8.22
C GLU A 26 14.00 -9.65 -6.90
N VAL A 27 14.71 -10.76 -6.74
CA VAL A 27 14.63 -11.63 -5.57
C VAL A 27 16.03 -12.02 -5.12
N THR A 28 16.19 -12.18 -3.82
CA THR A 28 17.39 -12.76 -3.22
C THR A 28 17.11 -14.20 -2.82
N PHE A 29 18.09 -15.07 -3.04
CA PHE A 29 18.06 -16.47 -2.62
C PHE A 29 18.97 -16.65 -1.42
N SER A 30 18.46 -17.33 -0.39
CA SER A 30 19.28 -17.84 0.72
C SER A 30 19.00 -19.33 0.94
N LEU A 31 19.97 -20.01 1.55
CA LEU A 31 19.86 -21.41 1.94
C LEU A 31 19.70 -21.49 3.46
N GLU A 32 18.58 -22.04 3.92
CA GLU A 32 18.32 -22.30 5.33
C GLU A 32 18.18 -23.81 5.54
N GLY A 33 19.30 -24.45 5.89
CA GLY A 33 19.39 -25.90 5.99
C GLY A 33 19.13 -26.58 4.65
N SER A 34 18.00 -27.27 4.53
CA SER A 34 17.55 -27.93 3.28
C SER A 34 16.51 -27.12 2.49
N LYS A 35 16.24 -25.86 2.88
CA LYS A 35 15.24 -25.00 2.25
C LYS A 35 15.90 -23.88 1.47
N ILE A 36 15.39 -23.63 0.26
CA ILE A 36 15.69 -22.42 -0.51
C ILE A 36 14.65 -21.37 -0.13
N VAL A 37 15.11 -20.27 0.45
CA VAL A 37 14.27 -19.13 0.80
C VAL A 37 14.42 -18.06 -0.27
N ILE A 38 13.28 -17.61 -0.79
CA ILE A 38 13.21 -16.56 -1.82
C ILE A 38 12.59 -15.35 -1.17
N THR A 39 13.36 -14.27 -1.08
CA THR A 39 12.91 -13.01 -0.49
C THR A 39 12.82 -11.96 -1.60
N PRO A 40 11.66 -11.30 -1.79
CA PRO A 40 11.59 -10.17 -2.71
C PRO A 40 12.57 -9.10 -2.23
N VAL A 41 13.44 -8.63 -3.12
CA VAL A 41 14.22 -7.43 -2.82
C VAL A 41 13.21 -6.31 -2.78
N ALA A 42 13.00 -5.72 -1.60
CA ALA A 42 12.14 -4.56 -1.47
C ALA A 42 12.70 -3.48 -2.37
N THR A 43 12.17 -3.34 -3.58
CA THR A 43 12.29 -2.10 -4.31
C THR A 43 11.55 -1.13 -3.40
N ASN A 44 12.29 -0.26 -2.68
CA ASN A 44 11.84 0.71 -1.67
C ASN A 44 10.65 1.60 -2.09
N VAL A 45 10.11 1.42 -3.29
CA VAL A 45 9.04 2.19 -3.91
C VAL A 45 7.70 2.08 -3.17
N ARG A 46 7.43 1.08 -2.33
CA ARG A 46 6.15 1.01 -1.59
C ARG A 46 6.13 1.88 -0.34
N GLU A 47 7.20 1.83 0.45
CA GLU A 47 7.32 2.61 1.69
C GLU A 47 7.49 4.11 1.36
N ASP A 48 8.34 4.40 0.38
CA ASP A 48 8.53 5.75 -0.15
C ASP A 48 7.27 6.35 -0.76
N ARG A 49 6.47 5.57 -1.51
CA ARG A 49 5.27 6.14 -2.15
C ARG A 49 4.25 6.59 -1.12
N ARG A 50 4.00 5.80 -0.07
CA ARG A 50 3.03 6.18 0.97
C ARG A 50 3.53 7.37 1.78
N ALA A 51 4.82 7.41 2.12
CA ALA A 51 5.43 8.54 2.81
C ALA A 51 5.42 9.83 1.95
N LYS A 52 5.85 9.74 0.69
CA LYS A 52 5.84 10.85 -0.28
C LYS A 52 4.42 11.35 -0.53
N PHE A 53 3.45 10.45 -0.66
CA PHE A 53 2.04 10.81 -0.83
C PHE A 53 1.48 11.50 0.42
N LYS A 54 1.81 11.03 1.63
CA LYS A 54 1.40 11.69 2.88
C LYS A 54 1.99 13.10 3.00
N VAL A 55 3.25 13.28 2.63
CA VAL A 55 3.90 14.61 2.59
C VAL A 55 3.26 15.52 1.54
N ALA A 56 2.97 15.01 0.35
CA ALA A 56 2.30 15.76 -0.71
C ALA A 56 0.86 16.17 -0.29
N ALA A 57 0.09 15.25 0.30
CA ALA A 57 -1.25 15.53 0.81
C ALA A 57 -1.23 16.58 1.94
N ALA A 58 -0.23 16.52 2.84
CA ALA A 58 -0.07 17.53 3.88
C ALA A 58 0.22 18.92 3.32
N ARG A 59 1.01 19.03 2.25
CA ARG A 59 1.26 20.32 1.56
C ARG A 59 0.00 20.89 0.92
N LEU A 60 -0.79 20.04 0.26
CA LEU A 60 -2.07 20.44 -0.34
C LEU A 60 -3.10 20.91 0.70
N ARG A 61 -3.03 20.40 1.93
CA ARG A 61 -3.92 20.84 3.01
C ARG A 61 -3.75 22.32 3.36
N ASN A 62 -2.54 22.86 3.18
CA ASN A 62 -2.27 24.28 3.44
C ASN A 62 -2.84 25.21 2.36
N SER A 63 -2.99 24.71 1.13
CA SER A 63 -3.58 25.45 0.00
C SER A 63 -5.11 25.46 -0.02
N TYR A 64 -5.79 24.71 0.85
CA TYR A 64 -7.25 24.78 0.93
C TYR A 64 -7.74 26.13 1.45
N SER A 65 -8.92 26.55 0.95
CA SER A 65 -9.64 27.70 1.49
C SER A 65 -10.04 27.45 2.95
N PRO A 66 -10.27 28.51 3.75
CA PRO A 66 -10.54 28.39 5.20
C PRO A 66 -11.71 27.47 5.55
N GLU A 67 -12.69 27.38 4.65
CA GLU A 67 -13.88 26.53 4.76
C GLU A 67 -13.53 25.03 4.73
N PHE A 68 -12.61 24.62 3.85
CA PHE A 68 -12.21 23.21 3.69
C PHE A 68 -11.08 22.78 4.64
N LYS A 69 -10.40 23.72 5.29
CA LYS A 69 -9.36 23.42 6.30
C LYS A 69 -9.93 22.80 7.56
N GLN A 70 -11.16 23.16 7.91
CA GLN A 70 -11.86 22.71 9.12
C GLN A 70 -12.60 21.39 8.90
N LEU A 71 -12.84 21.00 7.65
CA LEU A 71 -13.55 19.77 7.30
C LEU A 71 -12.61 18.55 7.22
N GLY A 72 -13.13 17.41 7.67
CA GLY A 72 -12.53 16.09 7.47
C GLY A 72 -12.70 15.59 6.04
N ALA A 73 -11.93 14.57 5.65
CA ALA A 73 -11.97 14.01 4.30
C ALA A 73 -13.38 13.54 3.89
N ASP A 74 -14.10 12.91 4.81
CA ASP A 74 -15.46 12.41 4.57
C ASP A 74 -16.46 13.55 4.37
N GLU A 75 -16.32 14.64 5.13
CA GLU A 75 -17.17 15.83 5.01
C GLU A 75 -16.96 16.55 3.67
N ILE A 76 -15.70 16.63 3.21
CA ILE A 76 -15.37 17.17 1.88
C ILE A 76 -15.95 16.29 0.77
N MET A 77 -15.86 14.96 0.91
CA MET A 77 -16.42 14.03 -0.08
C MET A 77 -17.95 14.11 -0.14
N ASN A 78 -18.63 14.25 0.99
CA ASN A 78 -20.08 14.43 1.04
C ASN A 78 -20.51 15.76 0.43
N PHE A 79 -19.79 16.85 0.73
CA PHE A 79 -20.04 18.17 0.14
C PHE A 79 -19.93 18.15 -1.38
N ILE A 80 -18.87 17.55 -1.94
CA ILE A 80 -18.67 17.46 -3.40
C ILE A 80 -19.75 16.56 -4.05
N ARG A 81 -20.21 15.52 -3.35
CA ARG A 81 -21.26 14.62 -3.84
C ARG A 81 -22.67 15.23 -3.75
N GLY A 82 -22.84 16.32 -3.00
CA GLY A 82 -24.14 16.96 -2.79
C GLY A 82 -24.98 16.30 -1.68
N ASP A 83 -24.36 15.48 -0.84
CA ASP A 83 -25.02 14.89 0.33
C ASP A 83 -25.02 15.94 1.48
N GLU A 84 -26.17 16.14 2.14
CA GLU A 84 -26.28 17.03 3.31
C GLU A 84 -25.23 16.68 4.38
N PRO A 85 -24.54 17.67 4.98
CA PRO A 85 -23.48 17.41 5.94
C PRO A 85 -24.07 16.75 7.18
N VAL A 86 -23.77 15.46 7.36
CA VAL A 86 -24.09 14.72 8.58
C VAL A 86 -23.32 15.36 9.73
N LYS A 87 -24.00 16.20 10.50
CA LYS A 87 -23.48 16.87 11.69
C LYS A 87 -22.86 15.81 12.61
N GLY A 88 -21.54 15.90 12.81
CA GLY A 88 -20.72 14.85 13.39
C GLY A 88 -21.35 14.20 14.62
N THR A 89 -21.68 12.91 14.50
CA THR A 89 -21.90 12.07 15.68
C THR A 89 -20.55 11.90 16.34
N GLY A 90 -20.38 12.53 17.49
CA GLY A 90 -19.18 12.47 18.31
C GLY A 90 -18.66 11.04 18.43
N ARG A 91 -17.33 10.91 18.32
CA ARG A 91 -16.60 9.69 18.67
C ARG A 91 -17.05 9.25 20.06
N ARG A 92 -17.93 8.25 20.14
CA ARG A 92 -18.05 7.45 21.36
C ARG A 92 -16.80 6.59 21.40
N GLY A 93 -15.92 6.90 22.35
CA GLY A 93 -14.88 5.98 22.75
C GLY A 93 -15.51 4.64 23.06
N ALA A 94 -15.08 3.62 22.35
CA ALA A 94 -15.24 2.24 22.75
C ALA A 94 -13.89 1.77 23.27
N ARG A 95 -13.98 1.15 24.45
CA ARG A 95 -12.95 0.61 25.34
C ARG A 95 -11.84 -0.17 24.64
#